data_AF-A0ABD3LSR4-F1
#
_entry.id   AF-A0ABD3LSR4-F1
#
_cell.length_a   1.000
_cell.length_b   1.000
_cell.length_c   1.000
_cell.angle_alpha   90.00
_cell.angle_beta   90.00
_cell.angle_gamma   90.00
#
_symmetry.space_group_name_H-M   'P 1'
#
loop_
_entity.id
_entity.type
_entity.pdbx_description
1 polymer ?
#
loop_
_entity_poly.entity_id
_entity_poly.type
_entity_poly.pdbx_seq_one_letter_code
_entity_poly.pdbx_strand_id
1 'polypeptide(L)'
;MLSSTSLSPLLLLLFLGVLFSSLSSCYPSLPINAPPKTTAPPPPPSRTSTNSGPNAMLPSESETLFKIMESMSSDQNWRASYPHPCGAGSSWPGIECKPGNDKHLHVSRLDFGTLPYPTCKPTATFPYLIFSLPQIQSIFFFNCFTRTRTTLSVSPNRLLNSSLQQLGLKSNPALVGPIPPQISSLKSLEVLTLSQNRLSGLIPVQVFSLKSLVHLDLSFNLLTGTIPFQIGNLKNLVGLDLSYNSLGGSIPGTIGQLGQLQKLDFSSNLLTGRIPDTIEKLNSLFFVALSNNGLGGKFPTGVSKLQNLQYFIMENNPMGIPLPVQFGMLVKLQELRLANSRYSGTIPPSFAQLRNLSTLSLQNNQLTGEIPVGFGTLSHIYHLNLSRNLLTGVVPFDAGFLKRLGKNLDLSGNPGLCLNPTEASSVKIGVSVCKTSKNGSLILPMKHSGAASLFLDWFYLIGVLGIPQVLFSVWF
;
A
#
# COMPACT_ATOMS: atom_id res chain seq x y z
N MET A 1 -11.61 -19.76 12.30
CA MET A 1 -11.74 -20.20 10.90
C MET A 1 -11.81 -18.95 10.03
N LEU A 2 -10.68 -18.55 9.46
CA LEU A 2 -10.54 -17.34 8.63
C LEU A 2 -10.55 -17.78 7.16
N SER A 3 -11.54 -17.30 6.40
CA SER A 3 -11.66 -17.56 4.98
C SER A 3 -10.66 -16.73 4.19
N SER A 4 -9.87 -17.43 3.40
CA SER A 4 -9.00 -16.95 2.33
C SER A 4 -9.75 -16.05 1.35
N THR A 5 -9.33 -14.79 1.24
CA THR A 5 -9.61 -13.96 0.07
C THR A 5 -8.37 -13.96 -0.81
N SER A 6 -8.54 -14.45 -2.03
CA SER A 6 -7.50 -14.55 -3.05
C SER A 6 -7.07 -13.16 -3.50
N LEU A 7 -5.83 -12.78 -3.20
CA LEU A 7 -5.16 -11.71 -3.94
C LEU A 7 -4.93 -12.19 -5.37
N SER A 8 -5.34 -11.37 -6.35
CA SER A 8 -5.00 -11.56 -7.76
C SER A 8 -3.48 -11.42 -7.94
N PRO A 9 -2.79 -12.33 -8.67
CA PRO A 9 -1.35 -12.26 -8.92
C PRO A 9 -0.92 -11.03 -9.75
N LEU A 10 -1.87 -10.29 -10.35
CA LEU A 10 -1.57 -9.03 -11.05
C LEU A 10 -1.30 -7.86 -10.09
N LEU A 11 -1.80 -7.92 -8.85
CA LEU A 11 -1.53 -6.89 -7.83
C LEU A 11 -0.10 -7.01 -7.27
N LEU A 12 0.51 -8.20 -7.37
CA LEU A 12 1.89 -8.44 -6.94
C LEU A 12 2.91 -7.85 -7.94
N LEU A 13 2.53 -7.67 -9.21
CA LEU A 13 3.38 -7.10 -10.25
C LEU A 13 3.45 -5.56 -10.22
N LEU A 14 2.46 -4.88 -9.63
CA LEU A 14 2.47 -3.42 -9.45
C LEU A 14 3.19 -2.97 -8.17
N PHE A 15 3.46 -3.89 -7.23
CA PHE A 15 4.32 -3.64 -6.06
C PHE A 15 5.82 -3.73 -6.38
N LEU A 16 6.20 -4.24 -7.57
CA LEU A 16 7.58 -4.40 -8.02
C LEU A 16 8.00 -3.37 -9.10
N GLY A 17 7.08 -2.53 -9.58
CA GLY A 17 7.29 -1.66 -10.75
C GLY A 17 8.16 -0.41 -10.57
N VAL A 18 8.69 -0.13 -9.37
CA VAL A 18 9.63 1.00 -9.13
C VAL A 18 10.90 0.58 -8.39
N LEU A 19 11.10 -0.72 -8.16
CA LEU A 19 12.34 -1.25 -7.56
C LEU A 19 12.73 -2.53 -8.30
N PHE A 20 13.69 -2.38 -9.22
CA PHE A 20 14.79 -3.31 -9.59
C PHE A 20 15.05 -3.38 -11.10
N SER A 21 16.07 -2.62 -11.50
CA SER A 21 17.05 -3.06 -12.49
C SER A 21 17.97 -4.10 -11.83
N SER A 22 17.72 -5.40 -12.06
CA SER A 22 18.70 -6.50 -12.17
C SER A 22 18.06 -7.84 -11.83
N LEU A 23 17.62 -8.59 -12.84
CA LEU A 23 17.40 -10.04 -12.72
C LEU A 23 18.13 -10.70 -13.90
N SER A 24 19.24 -11.38 -13.59
CA SER A 24 19.82 -12.39 -14.47
C SER A 24 19.38 -13.77 -13.96
N SER A 25 18.96 -14.57 -14.93
CA SER A 25 18.41 -15.92 -14.87
C SER A 25 19.30 -16.97 -14.19
N CYS A 26 18.69 -17.90 -13.45
CA CYS A 26 19.29 -19.20 -13.11
C CYS A 26 18.40 -20.35 -13.61
N TYR A 27 18.96 -21.18 -14.48
CA TYR A 27 18.50 -22.56 -14.74
C TYR A 27 19.03 -23.49 -13.65
N PRO A 28 18.34 -24.61 -13.33
CA PRO A 28 18.85 -25.60 -12.38
C PRO A 28 19.79 -26.60 -13.08
N SER A 29 20.97 -26.83 -12.50
CA SER A 29 21.85 -27.97 -12.82
C SER A 29 22.00 -28.90 -11.60
N LEU A 30 21.93 -30.20 -11.88
CA LEU A 30 21.97 -31.36 -10.98
C LEU A 30 23.29 -31.50 -10.16
N PRO A 31 23.30 -32.29 -9.06
CA PRO A 31 24.41 -32.35 -8.12
C PRO A 31 25.57 -33.22 -8.63
N ILE A 32 26.81 -32.74 -8.47
CA ILE A 32 28.04 -33.51 -8.65
C ILE A 32 28.67 -33.75 -7.27
N ASN A 33 29.02 -35.00 -7.00
CA ASN A 33 29.64 -35.50 -5.77
C ASN A 33 30.96 -34.81 -5.42
N ALA A 34 31.18 -34.56 -4.13
CA ALA A 34 32.43 -34.01 -3.59
C ALA A 34 33.54 -35.08 -3.48
N PRO A 35 34.79 -34.79 -3.89
CA PRO A 35 35.96 -35.61 -3.53
C PRO A 35 36.58 -35.16 -2.19
N PRO A 36 37.39 -36.02 -1.55
CA PRO A 36 37.78 -35.88 -0.14
C PRO A 36 38.87 -34.83 0.13
N LYS A 37 38.85 -34.34 1.37
CA LYS A 37 39.75 -33.33 1.96
C LYS A 37 41.23 -33.71 1.83
N THR A 38 42.02 -32.85 1.20
CA THR A 38 43.48 -32.78 1.36
C THR A 38 43.85 -31.48 2.07
N THR A 39 44.72 -31.60 3.07
CA THR A 39 45.23 -30.53 3.93
C THR A 39 46.14 -29.57 3.16
N ALA A 40 45.85 -28.27 3.18
CA ALA A 40 46.72 -27.22 2.63
C ALA A 40 47.77 -26.73 3.66
N PRO A 41 49.00 -26.37 3.24
CA PRO A 41 50.04 -25.84 4.13
C PRO A 41 49.78 -24.37 4.54
N PRO A 42 50.42 -23.86 5.61
CA PRO A 42 50.09 -22.57 6.22
C PRO A 42 50.45 -21.38 5.31
N PRO A 43 49.72 -20.24 5.42
CA PRO A 43 49.97 -19.05 4.62
C PRO A 43 51.25 -18.32 5.07
N PRO A 44 51.96 -17.63 4.15
CA PRO A 44 53.12 -16.81 4.50
C PRO A 44 52.69 -15.53 5.26
N PRO A 45 53.60 -14.91 6.04
CA PRO A 45 53.26 -13.80 6.91
C PRO A 45 52.79 -12.56 6.13
N SER A 46 51.76 -11.93 6.67
CA SER A 46 51.10 -10.73 6.18
C SER A 46 52.07 -9.55 6.09
N ARG A 47 52.28 -9.03 4.87
CA ARG A 47 52.80 -7.67 4.69
C ARG A 47 51.72 -6.69 5.15
N THR A 48 51.97 -6.00 6.24
CA THR A 48 51.23 -4.82 6.68
C THR A 48 51.47 -3.66 5.71
N SER A 49 50.70 -3.58 4.63
CA SER A 49 50.60 -2.33 3.87
C SER A 49 49.68 -1.40 4.66
N THR A 50 50.26 -0.45 5.39
CA THR A 50 49.51 0.70 5.91
C THR A 50 48.95 1.46 4.72
N ASN A 51 47.67 1.26 4.44
CA ASN A 51 46.96 1.88 3.33
C ASN A 51 46.60 3.33 3.71
N SER A 52 47.61 4.15 4.01
CA SER A 52 47.49 5.54 4.48
C SER A 52 47.68 6.55 3.34
N GLY A 53 47.26 6.18 2.13
CA GLY A 53 47.35 7.02 0.94
C GLY A 53 46.10 7.88 0.68
N PRO A 54 46.18 8.88 -0.22
CA PRO A 54 44.99 9.51 -0.78
C PRO A 54 44.07 8.43 -1.38
N ASN A 55 42.76 8.53 -1.16
CA ASN A 55 41.74 7.50 -1.43
C ASN A 55 41.60 6.36 -0.39
N ALA A 56 42.15 6.51 0.83
CA ALA A 56 41.82 5.62 1.95
C ALA A 56 40.72 6.22 2.85
N MET A 57 39.93 5.35 3.48
CA MET A 57 38.96 5.75 4.50
C MET A 57 39.66 6.19 5.78
N LEU A 58 39.15 7.24 6.44
CA LEU A 58 39.72 7.71 7.70
C LEU A 58 39.54 6.67 8.82
N PRO A 59 40.57 6.43 9.66
CA PRO A 59 40.49 5.45 10.75
C PRO A 59 39.35 5.72 11.75
N SER A 60 39.02 6.99 11.99
CA SER A 60 37.91 7.40 12.87
C SER A 60 36.55 7.01 12.32
N GLU A 61 36.36 7.10 11.00
CA GLU A 61 35.14 6.68 10.34
C GLU A 61 35.03 5.16 10.31
N SER A 62 36.13 4.45 10.02
CA SER A 62 36.11 2.98 10.02
C SER A 62 35.78 2.44 11.41
N GLU A 63 36.34 3.05 12.47
CA GLU A 63 36.02 2.67 13.85
C GLU A 63 34.55 2.95 14.20
N THR A 64 33.98 4.04 13.69
CA THR A 64 32.56 4.34 13.87
C THR A 64 31.68 3.30 13.17
N LEU A 65 32.01 2.96 11.91
CA LEU A 65 31.34 1.90 11.16
C LEU A 65 31.43 0.57 11.91
N PHE A 66 32.60 0.21 12.41
CA PHE A 66 32.82 -1.03 13.15
C PHE A 66 31.97 -1.13 14.42
N LYS A 67 31.81 -0.03 15.16
CA LYS A 67 30.89 0.02 16.32
C LYS A 67 29.43 -0.18 15.90
N ILE A 68 29.02 0.40 14.77
CA ILE A 68 27.67 0.18 14.21
C ILE A 68 27.49 -1.30 13.86
N MET A 69 28.42 -1.88 13.10
CA MET A 69 28.37 -3.29 12.70
C MET A 69 28.35 -4.23 13.91
N GLU A 70 29.15 -3.97 14.94
CA GLU A 70 29.18 -4.77 16.17
C GLU A 70 27.84 -4.72 16.93
N SER A 71 27.17 -3.56 16.92
CA SER A 71 25.84 -3.40 17.53
C SER A 71 24.70 -4.06 16.73
N MET A 72 24.90 -4.31 15.43
CA MET A 72 23.84 -4.72 14.51
C MET A 72 23.99 -6.15 13.98
N SER A 73 25.17 -6.53 13.55
CA SER A 73 25.42 -7.72 12.74
C SER A 73 25.43 -9.01 13.58
N SER A 74 24.84 -10.07 13.04
CA SER A 74 25.00 -11.44 13.55
C SER A 74 26.39 -11.99 13.27
N ASP A 75 26.95 -11.63 12.11
CA ASP A 75 28.32 -11.97 11.77
C ASP A 75 29.28 -11.14 12.62
N GLN A 76 30.27 -11.77 13.23
CA GLN A 76 31.33 -11.15 14.02
C GLN A 76 32.69 -11.20 13.31
N ASN A 77 32.79 -11.98 12.23
CA ASN A 77 34.04 -12.19 11.50
C ASN A 77 34.31 -11.12 10.43
N TRP A 78 33.35 -10.23 10.17
CA TRP A 78 33.51 -9.15 9.17
C TRP A 78 34.74 -8.26 9.44
N ARG A 79 35.22 -8.11 10.69
CA ARG A 79 36.48 -7.37 10.98
C ARG A 79 37.67 -8.04 10.31
N ALA A 80 37.71 -9.37 10.30
CA ALA A 80 38.78 -10.15 9.67
C ALA A 80 38.57 -10.28 8.16
N SER A 81 37.32 -10.41 7.70
CA SER A 81 36.99 -10.53 6.28
C SER A 81 37.10 -9.22 5.51
N TYR A 82 36.82 -8.09 6.16
CA TYR A 82 36.81 -6.75 5.56
C TYR A 82 37.54 -5.72 6.44
N PRO A 83 38.86 -5.88 6.67
CA PRO A 83 39.63 -4.99 7.53
C PRO A 83 39.76 -3.55 6.97
N HIS A 84 39.52 -3.38 5.67
CA HIS A 84 39.53 -2.08 4.99
C HIS A 84 38.20 -1.89 4.25
N PRO A 85 37.15 -1.35 4.92
CA PRO A 85 35.78 -1.36 4.42
C PRO A 85 35.61 -0.73 3.04
N CYS A 86 36.28 0.41 2.82
CA CYS A 86 36.31 1.11 1.55
C CYS A 86 37.61 0.88 0.76
N GLY A 87 38.44 -0.09 1.15
CA GLY A 87 39.71 -0.35 0.47
C GLY A 87 39.52 -0.83 -0.97
N ALA A 88 40.53 -0.63 -1.81
CA ALA A 88 40.53 -1.17 -3.17
C ALA A 88 40.31 -2.69 -3.16
N GLY A 89 39.31 -3.17 -3.92
CA GLY A 89 38.94 -4.58 -3.95
C GLY A 89 38.06 -5.07 -2.79
N SER A 90 37.68 -4.20 -1.84
CA SER A 90 36.69 -4.53 -0.81
C SER A 90 35.31 -4.72 -1.44
N SER A 91 34.72 -5.88 -1.21
CA SER A 91 33.35 -6.22 -1.65
C SER A 91 32.45 -6.47 -0.45
N TRP A 92 32.49 -5.60 0.56
CA TRP A 92 31.65 -5.76 1.76
C TRP A 92 30.17 -5.62 1.36
N PRO A 93 29.36 -6.71 1.43
CA PRO A 93 27.96 -6.62 1.07
C PRO A 93 27.24 -5.59 1.94
N GLY A 94 26.41 -4.76 1.30
CA GLY A 94 25.59 -3.76 1.98
C GLY A 94 26.32 -2.48 2.37
N ILE A 95 27.56 -2.29 1.92
CA ILE A 95 28.31 -1.05 2.11
C ILE A 95 28.74 -0.50 0.76
N GLU A 96 28.45 0.78 0.50
CA GLU A 96 29.02 1.50 -0.64
C GLU A 96 29.84 2.68 -0.15
N CYS A 97 31.03 2.86 -0.72
CA CYS A 97 31.88 3.98 -0.42
C CYS A 97 32.06 4.90 -1.63
N LYS A 98 32.14 6.21 -1.37
CA LYS A 98 32.37 7.24 -2.40
C LYS A 98 33.49 8.19 -1.98
N PRO A 99 34.26 8.75 -2.92
CA PRO A 99 35.21 9.81 -2.62
C PRO A 99 34.49 11.06 -2.08
N GLY A 100 34.99 11.60 -0.98
CA GLY A 100 34.59 12.89 -0.45
C GLY A 100 35.40 14.04 -1.04
N ASN A 101 35.01 15.27 -0.67
CA ASN A 101 35.70 16.49 -1.08
C ASN A 101 37.13 16.58 -0.49
N ASP A 102 37.40 15.83 0.58
CA ASP A 102 38.70 15.73 1.25
C ASP A 102 39.63 14.67 0.62
N LYS A 103 39.22 14.05 -0.51
CA LYS A 103 39.94 12.97 -1.21
C LYS A 103 40.07 11.67 -0.39
N HIS A 104 39.28 11.52 0.69
CA HIS A 104 39.12 10.27 1.40
C HIS A 104 37.89 9.51 0.91
N LEU A 105 37.88 8.19 1.07
CA LEU A 105 36.70 7.38 0.82
C LEU A 105 35.82 7.37 2.07
N HIS A 106 34.53 7.66 1.89
CA HIS A 106 33.55 7.64 2.97
C HIS A 106 32.45 6.65 2.68
N VAL A 107 31.84 6.11 3.73
CA VAL A 107 30.63 5.31 3.62
C VAL A 107 29.48 6.20 3.16
N SER A 108 28.91 5.85 2.01
CA SER A 108 27.79 6.56 1.39
C SER A 108 26.47 5.78 1.51
N ARG A 109 26.53 4.45 1.67
CA ARG A 109 25.36 3.60 1.82
C ARG A 109 25.58 2.49 2.84
N LEU A 110 24.54 2.19 3.63
CA LEU A 110 24.47 1.04 4.52
C LEU A 110 23.13 0.30 4.35
N ASP A 111 23.18 -0.99 4.02
CA ASP A 111 22.02 -1.88 3.93
C ASP A 111 22.18 -3.08 4.86
N PHE A 112 21.10 -3.47 5.54
CA PHE A 112 21.05 -4.64 6.40
C PHE A 112 19.75 -5.45 6.23
N GLY A 113 19.88 -6.77 6.45
CA GLY A 113 18.77 -7.67 6.74
C GLY A 113 18.08 -8.34 5.55
N THR A 114 18.51 -8.07 4.32
CA THR A 114 18.17 -8.88 3.14
C THR A 114 19.43 -9.47 2.54
N LEU A 115 19.42 -10.74 2.12
CA LEU A 115 20.57 -11.32 1.41
C LEU A 115 20.78 -10.55 0.09
N PRO A 116 22.03 -10.24 -0.29
CA PRO A 116 23.30 -10.70 0.30
C PRO A 116 23.85 -9.83 1.46
N TYR A 117 23.12 -8.84 1.95
CA TYR A 117 23.56 -7.90 2.98
C TYR A 117 23.66 -8.51 4.38
N PRO A 118 24.40 -7.89 5.31
CA PRO A 118 24.61 -8.40 6.66
C PRO A 118 23.29 -8.65 7.38
N THR A 119 23.17 -9.83 7.99
CA THR A 119 22.01 -10.16 8.82
C THR A 119 22.13 -9.50 10.18
N CYS A 120 20.99 -9.10 10.73
CA CYS A 120 20.94 -8.45 12.03
C CYS A 120 20.80 -9.46 13.17
N LYS A 121 21.55 -9.25 14.26
CA LYS A 121 21.48 -10.11 15.44
C LYS A 121 20.15 -9.91 16.18
N PRO A 122 19.65 -10.92 16.91
CA PRO A 122 18.37 -10.80 17.62
C PRO A 122 18.34 -9.68 18.68
N THR A 123 19.51 -9.30 19.20
CA THR A 123 19.69 -8.22 20.18
C THR A 123 19.94 -6.85 19.56
N ALA A 124 19.90 -6.72 18.23
CA ALA A 124 20.13 -5.45 17.55
C ALA A 124 19.10 -4.40 17.99
N THR A 125 19.60 -3.18 18.19
CA THR A 125 18.80 -1.98 18.50
C THR A 125 19.21 -0.86 17.55
N PHE A 126 18.38 0.17 17.40
CA PHE A 126 18.64 1.24 16.44
C PHE A 126 19.98 1.95 16.74
N PRO A 127 20.95 1.91 15.80
CA PRO A 127 22.32 2.36 16.07
C PRO A 127 22.43 3.86 15.78
N TYR A 128 22.13 4.72 16.77
CA TYR A 128 22.16 6.19 16.60
C TYR A 128 23.49 6.75 16.06
N LEU A 129 24.60 6.02 16.22
CA LEU A 129 25.92 6.38 15.70
C LEU A 129 25.97 6.51 14.18
N ILE A 130 25.04 5.90 13.43
CA ILE A 130 24.95 6.02 11.95
C ILE A 130 24.91 7.49 11.49
N PHE A 131 24.28 8.37 12.28
CA PHE A 131 24.20 9.79 11.99
C PHE A 131 25.52 10.55 12.18
N SER A 132 26.58 9.86 12.62
CA SER A 132 27.93 10.43 12.79
C SER A 132 28.83 10.12 11.59
N LEU A 133 28.36 9.30 10.64
CA LEU A 133 29.07 9.05 9.39
C LEU A 133 28.94 10.29 8.49
N PRO A 134 30.05 10.91 8.05
CA PRO A 134 30.05 12.26 7.51
C PRO A 134 29.38 12.38 6.13
N GLN A 135 29.46 11.35 5.28
CA GLN A 135 28.96 11.37 3.90
C GLN A 135 27.87 10.34 3.64
N ILE A 136 27.20 9.85 4.70
CA ILE A 136 26.15 8.84 4.56
C ILE A 136 24.94 9.42 3.83
N GLN A 137 24.60 8.84 2.68
CA GLN A 137 23.48 9.27 1.83
C GLN A 137 22.28 8.33 1.96
N SER A 138 22.50 7.05 2.25
CA SER A 138 21.45 6.04 2.25
C SER A 138 21.62 5.02 3.37
N ILE A 139 20.56 4.78 4.13
CA ILE A 139 20.53 3.82 5.24
C ILE A 139 19.27 2.98 5.14
N PHE A 140 19.42 1.65 5.11
CA PHE A 140 18.33 0.70 5.05
C PHE A 140 18.48 -0.42 6.08
N PHE A 141 17.46 -0.57 6.93
CA PHE A 141 17.33 -1.67 7.87
C PHE A 141 16.02 -2.40 7.63
N PHE A 142 16.12 -3.62 7.10
CA PHE A 142 14.99 -4.51 6.89
C PHE A 142 15.01 -5.65 7.89
N ASN A 143 13.94 -5.87 8.65
CA ASN A 143 13.81 -7.01 9.57
C ASN A 143 15.01 -7.17 10.55
N CYS A 144 15.54 -6.05 11.02
CA CYS A 144 16.68 -5.97 11.91
C CYS A 144 16.32 -5.91 13.38
N PHE A 145 15.31 -5.10 13.74
CA PHE A 145 14.87 -4.95 15.12
C PHE A 145 13.68 -5.87 15.37
N THR A 146 13.96 -7.12 15.75
CA THR A 146 12.95 -8.19 15.84
C THR A 146 12.60 -8.62 17.25
N ARG A 147 13.57 -8.66 18.19
CA ARG A 147 13.33 -9.10 19.57
C ARG A 147 13.51 -8.01 20.62
N THR A 148 14.58 -7.22 20.50
CA THR A 148 14.89 -6.18 21.50
C THR A 148 14.17 -4.89 21.14
N ARG A 149 13.33 -4.40 22.05
CA ARG A 149 12.61 -3.13 21.86
C ARG A 149 13.62 -2.00 21.67
N THR A 150 13.38 -1.17 20.66
CA THR A 150 14.21 0.00 20.37
C THR A 150 13.35 1.12 19.82
N THR A 151 13.86 2.35 19.88
CA THR A 151 13.19 3.55 19.40
C THR A 151 14.05 4.24 18.35
N LEU A 152 13.40 4.93 17.42
CA LEU A 152 14.11 5.82 16.50
C LEU A 152 14.61 7.03 17.29
N SER A 153 15.92 7.17 17.40
CA SER A 153 16.56 8.27 18.14
C SER A 153 17.45 9.08 17.22
N VAL A 154 17.18 10.38 17.15
CA VAL A 154 17.83 11.32 16.23
C VAL A 154 18.37 12.50 17.04
N SER A 155 19.69 12.64 17.14
CA SER A 155 20.34 13.70 17.94
C SER A 155 20.64 14.95 17.08
N PRO A 156 20.04 16.12 17.36
CA PRO A 156 20.17 17.32 16.51
C PRO A 156 21.60 17.80 16.31
N ASN A 157 22.43 17.74 17.35
CA ASN A 157 23.78 18.29 17.37
C ASN A 157 24.72 17.66 16.33
N ARG A 158 24.36 16.49 15.78
CA ARG A 158 25.17 15.77 14.78
C ARG A 158 24.64 15.93 13.35
N LEU A 159 23.57 16.69 13.13
CA LEU A 159 22.77 16.63 11.89
C LEU A 159 22.71 17.95 11.10
N LEU A 160 23.34 19.02 11.59
CA LEU A 160 23.26 20.36 10.99
C LEU A 160 23.68 20.40 9.51
N ASN A 161 24.45 19.43 9.03
CA ASN A 161 24.89 19.30 7.63
C ASN A 161 24.73 17.87 7.09
N SER A 162 23.70 17.14 7.51
CA SER A 162 23.50 15.76 7.05
C SER A 162 23.26 15.68 5.54
N SER A 163 24.03 14.84 4.85
CA SER A 163 23.87 14.48 3.44
C SER A 163 22.89 13.31 3.22
N LEU A 164 22.20 12.88 4.28
CA LEU A 164 21.29 11.74 4.23
C LEU A 164 20.08 12.06 3.35
N GLN A 165 19.94 11.30 2.26
CA GLN A 165 18.86 11.39 1.29
C GLN A 165 17.81 10.30 1.50
N GLN A 166 18.21 9.11 1.96
CA GLN A 166 17.32 7.96 2.08
C GLN A 166 17.46 7.31 3.46
N LEU A 167 16.34 7.22 4.17
CA LEU A 167 16.24 6.51 5.45
C LEU A 167 15.08 5.51 5.37
N GLY A 168 15.42 4.22 5.31
CA GLY A 168 14.47 3.12 5.26
C GLY A 168 14.56 2.20 6.48
N LEU A 169 13.56 2.23 7.36
CA LEU A 169 13.37 1.30 8.46
C LEU A 169 12.09 0.50 8.19
N LYS A 170 12.22 -0.66 7.53
CA LYS A 170 11.08 -1.46 7.08
C LYS A 170 10.99 -2.80 7.80
N SER A 171 9.78 -3.18 8.19
CA SER A 171 9.50 -4.50 8.77
C SER A 171 10.31 -4.78 10.04
N ASN A 172 10.46 -3.81 10.94
CA ASN A 172 11.16 -3.96 12.22
C ASN A 172 10.15 -4.00 13.39
N PRO A 173 9.61 -5.18 13.75
CA PRO A 173 8.49 -5.28 14.69
C PRO A 173 8.83 -4.87 16.13
N ALA A 174 10.10 -4.76 16.51
CA ALA A 174 10.53 -4.27 17.81
C ALA A 174 10.90 -2.76 17.82
N LEU A 175 10.81 -2.08 16.67
CA LEU A 175 10.92 -0.63 16.58
C LEU A 175 9.57 0.00 17.03
N VAL A 176 9.60 0.62 18.21
CA VAL A 176 8.41 1.13 18.93
C VAL A 176 8.58 2.62 19.25
N GLY A 177 7.51 3.22 19.79
CA GLY A 177 7.52 4.60 20.26
C GLY A 177 7.22 5.62 19.16
N PRO A 178 7.26 6.92 19.48
CA PRO A 178 6.93 7.97 18.52
C PRO A 178 8.03 8.18 17.49
N ILE A 179 7.63 8.73 16.34
CA ILE A 179 8.56 9.33 15.39
C ILE A 179 9.16 10.58 16.07
N PRO A 180 10.49 10.69 16.22
CA PRO A 180 11.10 11.86 16.87
C PRO A 180 10.98 13.10 15.97
N PRO A 181 10.51 14.26 16.47
CA PRO A 181 10.47 15.51 15.70
C PRO A 181 11.81 15.93 15.09
N GLN A 182 12.92 15.52 15.73
CA GLN A 182 14.30 15.78 15.33
C GLN A 182 14.67 15.14 13.97
N ILE A 183 13.86 14.20 13.46
CA ILE A 183 14.02 13.68 12.09
C ILE A 183 13.94 14.81 11.04
N SER A 184 13.25 15.90 11.37
CA SER A 184 13.17 17.10 10.53
C SER A 184 14.51 17.83 10.34
N SER A 185 15.55 17.49 11.10
CA SER A 185 16.91 18.02 10.90
C SER A 185 17.60 17.45 9.65
N LEU A 186 17.10 16.33 9.10
CA LEU A 186 17.63 15.69 7.89
C LEU A 186 17.14 16.42 6.63
N LYS A 187 17.57 17.67 6.41
CA LYS A 187 17.01 18.56 5.38
C LYS A 187 17.16 18.05 3.93
N SER A 188 18.14 17.18 3.70
CA SER A 188 18.42 16.57 2.39
C SER A 188 17.58 15.31 2.13
N LEU A 189 16.70 14.91 3.05
CA LEU A 189 15.97 13.65 2.95
C LEU A 189 14.93 13.70 1.82
N GLU A 190 15.07 12.77 0.88
CA GLU A 190 14.20 12.56 -0.28
C GLU A 190 13.27 11.35 -0.08
N VAL A 191 13.75 10.31 0.59
CA VAL A 191 12.99 9.09 0.87
C VAL A 191 12.98 8.82 2.36
N LEU A 192 11.79 8.81 2.95
CA LEU A 192 11.55 8.37 4.32
C LEU A 192 10.57 7.20 4.34
N THR A 193 11.06 6.01 4.66
CA THR A 193 10.25 4.81 4.82
C THR A 193 10.37 4.30 6.25
N LEU A 194 9.29 4.37 7.01
CA LEU A 194 9.18 3.83 8.36
C LEU A 194 8.08 2.76 8.44
N SER A 195 7.83 2.05 7.33
CA SER A 195 6.71 1.14 7.17
C SER A 195 6.84 -0.17 7.95
N GLN A 196 5.72 -0.78 8.37
CA GLN A 196 5.67 -2.10 8.98
C GLN A 196 6.48 -2.19 10.29
N ASN A 197 6.33 -1.20 11.16
CA ASN A 197 6.91 -1.18 12.49
C ASN A 197 5.80 -1.13 13.55
N ARG A 198 6.14 -0.75 14.79
CA ARG A 198 5.17 -0.50 15.87
C ARG A 198 5.29 0.94 16.37
N LEU A 199 5.57 1.88 15.47
CA LEU A 199 5.64 3.30 15.79
C LEU A 199 4.25 3.79 16.21
N SER A 200 4.19 4.62 17.24
CA SER A 200 2.93 5.04 17.86
C SER A 200 2.86 6.55 18.10
N GLY A 201 1.69 7.05 18.48
CA GLY A 201 1.48 8.48 18.71
C GLY A 201 1.27 9.26 17.42
N LEU A 202 1.41 10.58 17.50
CA LEU A 202 1.11 11.50 16.40
C LEU A 202 2.22 11.49 15.33
N ILE A 203 1.87 11.80 14.09
CA ILE A 203 2.86 12.21 13.09
C ILE A 203 3.38 13.61 13.48
N PRO A 204 4.67 13.79 13.79
CA PRO A 204 5.20 15.09 14.16
C PRO A 204 5.05 16.08 13.02
N VAL A 205 4.48 17.26 13.31
CA VAL A 205 4.28 18.31 12.29
C VAL A 205 5.58 18.75 11.61
N GLN A 206 6.71 18.57 12.29
CA GLN A 206 8.05 18.89 11.80
C GLN A 206 8.49 18.01 10.63
N VAL A 207 7.96 16.78 10.48
CA VAL A 207 8.22 15.91 9.32
C VAL A 207 7.86 16.65 8.02
N PHE A 208 6.78 17.42 8.05
CA PHE A 208 6.32 18.19 6.89
C PHE A 208 7.15 19.46 6.59
N SER A 209 8.28 19.66 7.30
CA SER A 209 9.29 20.67 6.94
C SER A 209 10.41 20.15 6.03
N LEU A 210 10.43 18.83 5.77
CA LEU A 210 11.40 18.16 4.91
C LEU A 210 11.04 18.36 3.42
N LYS A 211 11.28 19.57 2.92
CA LYS A 211 10.84 20.00 1.57
C LYS A 211 11.43 19.18 0.41
N SER A 212 12.54 18.48 0.64
CA SER A 212 13.19 17.61 -0.34
C SER A 212 12.50 16.25 -0.50
N LEU A 213 11.55 15.91 0.37
CA LEU A 213 10.86 14.61 0.30
C LEU A 213 10.13 14.41 -1.02
N VAL A 214 10.45 13.27 -1.64
CA VAL A 214 9.83 12.70 -2.84
C VAL A 214 8.94 11.52 -2.45
N HIS A 215 9.34 10.72 -1.47
CA HIS A 215 8.58 9.57 -0.97
C HIS A 215 8.48 9.57 0.55
N LEU A 216 7.25 9.47 1.05
CA LEU A 216 6.94 9.31 2.46
C LEU A 216 6.04 8.09 2.67
N ASP A 217 6.58 7.07 3.32
CA ASP A 217 5.86 5.84 3.67
C ASP A 217 5.92 5.61 5.19
N LEU A 218 4.79 5.81 5.85
CA LEU A 218 4.58 5.56 7.29
C LEU A 218 3.57 4.42 7.53
N SER A 219 3.31 3.61 6.50
CA SER A 219 2.27 2.60 6.51
C SER A 219 2.51 1.47 7.52
N PHE A 220 1.44 0.76 7.92
CA PHE A 220 1.53 -0.38 8.84
C PHE A 220 2.24 -0.02 10.15
N ASN A 221 1.70 0.94 10.87
CA ASN A 221 2.14 1.35 12.21
C ASN A 221 0.93 1.52 13.13
N LEU A 222 1.15 2.10 14.31
CA LEU A 222 0.13 2.40 15.32
C LEU A 222 -0.02 3.93 15.47
N LEU A 223 0.17 4.69 14.38
CA LEU A 223 0.10 6.15 14.40
C LEU A 223 -1.34 6.60 14.60
N THR A 224 -1.54 7.63 15.43
CA THR A 224 -2.85 8.18 15.81
C THR A 224 -2.93 9.68 15.49
N GLY A 225 -4.08 10.28 15.79
CA GLY A 225 -4.32 11.71 15.56
C GLY A 225 -4.72 12.00 14.12
N THR A 226 -4.58 13.26 13.70
CA THR A 226 -5.02 13.71 12.37
C THR A 226 -3.84 13.81 11.39
N ILE A 227 -4.15 13.84 10.09
CA ILE A 227 -3.16 14.22 9.06
C ILE A 227 -2.98 15.75 9.14
N PRO A 228 -1.80 16.28 9.52
CA PRO A 228 -1.64 17.73 9.70
C PRO A 228 -1.73 18.50 8.39
N PHE A 229 -2.30 19.70 8.42
CA PHE A 229 -2.45 20.54 7.21
C PHE A 229 -1.10 20.94 6.60
N GLN A 230 -0.02 20.92 7.39
CA GLN A 230 1.35 21.15 6.94
C GLN A 230 1.80 20.15 5.88
N ILE A 231 1.09 19.03 5.67
CA ILE A 231 1.37 18.10 4.58
C ILE A 231 1.48 18.77 3.22
N GLY A 232 0.72 19.85 2.99
CA GLY A 232 0.80 20.66 1.77
C GLY A 232 2.17 21.31 1.53
N ASN A 233 3.08 21.35 2.50
CA ASN A 233 4.43 21.90 2.34
C ASN A 233 5.37 20.99 1.53
N LEU A 234 5.06 19.70 1.39
CA LEU A 234 5.90 18.71 0.71
C LEU A 234 5.72 18.77 -0.82
N LYS A 235 6.06 19.90 -1.44
CA LYS A 235 5.77 20.17 -2.87
C LYS A 235 6.42 19.20 -3.86
N ASN A 236 7.47 18.51 -3.45
CA ASN A 236 8.20 17.53 -4.27
C ASN A 236 7.68 16.10 -4.09
N LEU A 237 6.65 15.89 -3.27
CA LEU A 237 6.17 14.55 -2.95
C LEU A 237 5.49 13.92 -4.17
N VAL A 238 5.98 12.73 -4.53
CA VAL A 238 5.50 11.88 -5.62
C VAL A 238 4.71 10.69 -5.06
N GLY A 239 5.14 10.12 -3.93
CA GLY A 239 4.45 9.01 -3.26
C GLY A 239 4.18 9.28 -1.79
N LEU A 240 2.94 9.09 -1.38
CA LEU A 240 2.49 9.23 0.01
C LEU A 240 1.69 8.00 0.43
N ASP A 241 2.19 7.29 1.43
CA ASP A 241 1.54 6.10 2.00
C ASP A 241 1.44 6.24 3.53
N LEU A 242 0.22 6.42 4.02
CA LEU A 242 -0.10 6.47 5.45
C LEU A 242 -1.06 5.33 5.84
N SER A 243 -1.18 4.32 4.97
CA SER A 243 -2.16 3.25 5.13
C SER A 243 -1.90 2.38 6.37
N TYR A 244 -2.92 1.64 6.82
CA TYR A 244 -2.80 0.72 7.96
C TYR A 244 -2.24 1.39 9.23
N ASN A 245 -2.93 2.43 9.68
CA ASN A 245 -2.67 3.15 10.91
C ASN A 245 -4.00 3.40 11.65
N SER A 246 -3.99 4.25 12.67
CA SER A 246 -5.18 4.72 13.40
C SER A 246 -5.38 6.23 13.25
N LEU A 247 -5.06 6.78 12.06
CA LEU A 247 -5.24 8.20 11.76
C LEU A 247 -6.71 8.53 11.60
N GLY A 248 -7.18 9.58 12.25
CA GLY A 248 -8.56 10.05 12.21
C GLY A 248 -8.73 11.48 11.70
N GLY A 249 -9.94 12.01 11.83
CA GLY A 249 -10.30 13.33 11.32
C GLY A 249 -10.39 13.38 9.79
N SER A 250 -10.53 14.58 9.24
CA SER A 250 -10.69 14.78 7.80
C SER A 250 -9.37 14.81 7.04
N ILE A 251 -9.40 14.38 5.77
CA ILE A 251 -8.30 14.63 4.83
C ILE A 251 -8.14 16.16 4.65
N PRO A 252 -6.98 16.75 4.96
CA PRO A 252 -6.81 18.20 4.89
C PRO A 252 -6.84 18.67 3.43
N GLY A 253 -7.52 19.79 3.16
CA GLY A 253 -7.59 20.39 1.81
C GLY A 253 -6.23 20.83 1.27
N THR A 254 -5.23 21.00 2.13
CA THR A 254 -3.84 21.27 1.70
C THR A 254 -3.20 20.10 0.94
N ILE A 255 -3.82 18.91 0.93
CA ILE A 255 -3.39 17.79 0.08
C ILE A 255 -3.35 18.19 -1.40
N GLY A 256 -4.26 19.07 -1.85
CA GLY A 256 -4.30 19.56 -3.23
C GLY A 256 -3.12 20.46 -3.62
N GLN A 257 -2.21 20.74 -2.69
CA GLN A 257 -0.99 21.49 -2.98
C GLN A 257 0.19 20.60 -3.39
N LEU A 258 0.02 19.27 -3.37
CA LEU A 258 1.04 18.28 -3.74
C LEU A 258 1.01 18.00 -5.25
N GLY A 259 1.26 19.02 -6.09
CA GLY A 259 1.05 18.92 -7.55
C GLY A 259 1.83 17.81 -8.27
N GLN A 260 2.91 17.29 -7.67
CA GLN A 260 3.71 16.19 -8.19
C GLN A 260 3.25 14.80 -7.73
N LEU A 261 2.21 14.73 -6.88
CA LEU A 261 1.78 13.48 -6.27
C LEU A 261 1.19 12.54 -7.30
N GLN A 262 1.74 11.33 -7.34
CA GLN A 262 1.36 10.26 -8.27
C GLN A 262 0.65 9.10 -7.56
N LYS A 263 1.09 8.76 -6.33
CA LYS A 263 0.51 7.72 -5.49
C LYS A 263 0.04 8.28 -4.15
N LEU A 264 -1.22 8.04 -3.82
CA LEU A 264 -1.82 8.36 -2.54
C LEU A 264 -2.49 7.13 -1.94
N ASP A 265 -2.02 6.66 -0.78
CA ASP A 265 -2.66 5.58 -0.03
C ASP A 265 -2.91 5.97 1.43
N PHE A 266 -4.19 6.14 1.76
CA PHE A 266 -4.68 6.39 3.13
C PHE A 266 -5.61 5.26 3.61
N SER A 267 -5.59 4.11 2.94
CA SER A 267 -6.49 3.01 3.27
C SER A 267 -6.26 2.46 4.69
N SER A 268 -7.29 1.85 5.28
CA SER A 268 -7.22 1.20 6.59
C SER A 268 -6.78 2.16 7.69
N ASN A 269 -7.60 3.19 7.90
CA ASN A 269 -7.46 4.21 8.95
C ASN A 269 -8.85 4.52 9.55
N LEU A 270 -8.93 5.57 10.36
CA LEU A 270 -10.15 6.07 10.98
C LEU A 270 -10.57 7.43 10.39
N LEU A 271 -10.19 7.74 9.15
CA LEU A 271 -10.45 9.03 8.51
C LEU A 271 -11.95 9.24 8.29
N THR A 272 -12.43 10.45 8.50
CA THR A 272 -13.84 10.82 8.38
C THR A 272 -14.03 12.04 7.48
N GLY A 273 -15.28 12.45 7.27
CA GLY A 273 -15.60 13.61 6.43
C GLY A 273 -15.52 13.28 4.94
N ARG A 274 -15.40 14.33 4.11
CA ARG A 274 -15.41 14.22 2.65
C ARG A 274 -14.02 14.20 2.04
N ILE A 275 -13.91 13.66 0.82
CA ILE A 275 -12.76 13.91 -0.04
C ILE A 275 -12.74 15.42 -0.35
N PRO A 276 -11.63 16.13 -0.11
CA PRO A 276 -11.59 17.58 -0.30
C PRO A 276 -11.63 17.94 -1.79
N ASP A 277 -12.34 19.02 -2.12
CA ASP A 277 -12.52 19.47 -3.52
C ASP A 277 -11.18 19.78 -4.20
N THR A 278 -10.18 20.18 -3.42
CA THR A 278 -8.80 20.45 -3.84
C THR A 278 -8.07 19.24 -4.44
N ILE A 279 -8.59 18.02 -4.28
CA ILE A 279 -8.02 16.83 -4.95
C ILE A 279 -7.94 17.03 -6.47
N GLU A 280 -8.81 17.86 -7.04
CA GLU A 280 -8.84 18.19 -8.46
C GLU A 280 -7.56 18.82 -9.01
N LYS A 281 -6.68 19.32 -8.12
CA LYS A 281 -5.38 19.94 -8.48
C LYS A 281 -4.26 18.92 -8.68
N LEU A 282 -4.49 17.66 -8.31
CA LEU A 282 -3.48 16.60 -8.31
C LEU A 282 -3.42 15.88 -9.66
N ASN A 283 -3.12 16.63 -10.72
CA ASN A 283 -3.17 16.16 -12.11
C ASN A 283 -2.22 14.98 -12.41
N SER A 284 -1.20 14.78 -11.57
CA SER A 284 -0.22 13.69 -11.70
C SER A 284 -0.68 12.37 -11.08
N LEU A 285 -1.79 12.35 -10.33
CA LEU A 285 -2.27 11.15 -9.66
C LEU A 285 -2.64 10.05 -10.66
N PHE A 286 -2.05 8.87 -10.47
CA PHE A 286 -2.45 7.65 -11.15
C PHE A 286 -3.02 6.60 -10.19
N PHE A 287 -2.67 6.66 -8.90
CA PHE A 287 -3.11 5.70 -7.89
C PHE A 287 -3.70 6.40 -6.66
N VAL A 288 -4.93 6.04 -6.30
CA VAL A 288 -5.62 6.49 -5.09
C VAL A 288 -6.25 5.30 -4.38
N ALA A 289 -5.85 5.07 -3.12
CA ALA A 289 -6.45 4.10 -2.23
C ALA A 289 -6.92 4.77 -0.93
N LEU A 290 -8.21 4.62 -0.63
CA LEU A 290 -8.91 5.24 0.49
C LEU A 290 -9.81 4.23 1.24
N SER A 291 -9.74 2.94 0.89
CA SER A 291 -10.59 1.89 1.45
C SER A 291 -10.51 1.79 2.98
N ASN A 292 -11.54 1.23 3.62
CA ASN A 292 -11.56 0.96 5.06
C ASN A 292 -11.33 2.23 5.90
N ASN A 293 -12.23 3.20 5.73
CA ASN A 293 -12.27 4.44 6.52
C ASN A 293 -13.74 4.79 6.84
N GLY A 294 -13.95 5.91 7.52
CA GLY A 294 -15.24 6.53 7.77
C GLY A 294 -15.58 7.66 6.78
N LEU A 295 -15.07 7.63 5.54
CA LEU A 295 -15.30 8.70 4.56
C LEU A 295 -16.74 8.71 4.06
N GLY A 296 -17.27 9.90 3.81
CA GLY A 296 -18.63 10.12 3.33
C GLY A 296 -18.79 11.44 2.58
N GLY A 297 -20.03 11.90 2.44
CA GLY A 297 -20.33 13.12 1.70
C GLY A 297 -20.22 12.97 0.18
N LYS A 298 -20.37 14.08 -0.54
CA LYS A 298 -20.36 14.08 -2.01
C LYS A 298 -18.93 13.95 -2.55
N PHE A 299 -18.78 13.29 -3.70
CA PHE A 299 -17.55 13.35 -4.47
C PHE A 299 -17.27 14.76 -5.00
N PRO A 300 -16.00 15.19 -5.04
CA PRO A 300 -15.59 16.42 -5.71
C PRO A 300 -16.00 16.41 -7.19
N THR A 301 -16.63 17.49 -7.66
CA THR A 301 -17.00 17.65 -9.08
C THR A 301 -15.77 17.64 -10.00
N GLY A 302 -14.64 18.14 -9.49
CA GLY A 302 -13.35 18.17 -10.16
C GLY A 302 -12.63 16.82 -10.27
N VAL A 303 -13.20 15.71 -9.80
CA VAL A 303 -12.59 14.37 -9.98
C VAL A 303 -12.34 14.03 -11.46
N SER A 304 -13.19 14.55 -12.34
CA SER A 304 -13.03 14.44 -13.80
C SER A 304 -11.74 15.09 -14.34
N LYS A 305 -11.07 15.97 -13.58
CA LYS A 305 -9.79 16.58 -14.00
C LYS A 305 -8.60 15.66 -13.82
N LEU A 306 -8.74 14.55 -13.09
CA LEU A 306 -7.66 13.59 -12.80
C LEU A 306 -7.39 12.64 -13.98
N GLN A 307 -7.04 13.20 -15.13
CA GLN A 307 -6.93 12.50 -16.41
C GLN A 307 -5.81 11.44 -16.48
N ASN A 308 -4.93 11.38 -15.47
CA ASN A 308 -3.92 10.34 -15.31
C ASN A 308 -4.34 9.18 -14.40
N LEU A 309 -5.53 9.25 -13.79
CA LEU A 309 -5.99 8.26 -12.82
C LEU A 309 -6.20 6.89 -13.47
N GLN A 310 -5.56 5.88 -12.88
CA GLN A 310 -5.61 4.48 -13.33
C GLN A 310 -6.26 3.59 -12.28
N TYR A 311 -5.99 3.85 -10.99
CA TYR A 311 -6.51 3.04 -9.88
C TYR A 311 -7.24 3.95 -8.90
N PHE A 312 -8.53 3.67 -8.69
CA PHE A 312 -9.34 4.32 -7.67
C PHE A 312 -10.03 3.26 -6.80
N ILE A 313 -9.55 3.13 -5.57
CA ILE A 313 -9.94 2.06 -4.64
C ILE A 313 -10.46 2.70 -3.35
N MET A 314 -11.77 2.63 -3.12
CA MET A 314 -12.46 3.28 -1.99
C MET A 314 -13.58 2.39 -1.44
N GLU A 315 -13.30 1.10 -1.30
CA GLU A 315 -14.24 0.13 -0.73
C GLU A 315 -14.40 0.33 0.77
N ASN A 316 -15.50 -0.16 1.36
CA ASN A 316 -15.73 -0.12 2.81
C ASN A 316 -15.67 1.32 3.38
N ASN A 317 -16.41 2.25 2.76
CA ASN A 317 -16.61 3.60 3.28
C ASN A 317 -18.11 3.94 3.37
N PRO A 318 -18.58 4.64 4.41
CA PRO A 318 -19.99 4.94 4.64
C PRO A 318 -20.64 5.96 3.66
N MET A 319 -20.33 5.92 2.36
CA MET A 319 -20.62 6.98 1.37
C MET A 319 -22.08 7.38 1.25
N GLY A 320 -23.01 6.43 1.07
CA GLY A 320 -24.45 6.71 1.11
C GLY A 320 -24.97 7.67 0.03
N ILE A 321 -24.28 7.77 -1.11
CA ILE A 321 -24.59 8.67 -2.22
C ILE A 321 -24.73 7.89 -3.54
N PRO A 322 -25.27 8.49 -4.61
CA PRO A 322 -25.21 7.88 -5.93
C PRO A 322 -23.79 7.73 -6.47
N LEU A 323 -23.60 6.80 -7.41
CA LEU A 323 -22.34 6.68 -8.13
C LEU A 323 -22.03 7.96 -8.94
N PRO A 324 -20.82 8.51 -8.83
CA PRO A 324 -20.42 9.75 -9.52
C PRO A 324 -20.26 9.53 -11.04
N VAL A 325 -21.14 10.15 -11.83
CA VAL A 325 -21.13 10.08 -13.31
C VAL A 325 -19.82 10.57 -13.93
N GLN A 326 -19.12 11.48 -13.25
CA GLN A 326 -17.85 12.09 -13.68
C GLN A 326 -16.72 11.06 -13.83
N PHE A 327 -16.78 9.92 -13.14
CA PHE A 327 -15.77 8.86 -13.33
C PHE A 327 -15.76 8.31 -14.75
N GLY A 328 -16.89 8.36 -15.47
CA GLY A 328 -16.96 7.97 -16.88
C GLY A 328 -16.09 8.82 -17.82
N MET A 329 -15.54 9.95 -17.35
CA MET A 329 -14.61 10.81 -18.11
C MET A 329 -13.13 10.42 -17.93
N LEU A 330 -12.82 9.46 -17.05
CA LEU A 330 -11.46 9.06 -16.70
C LEU A 330 -11.00 7.89 -17.57
N VAL A 331 -10.78 8.14 -18.86
CA VAL A 331 -10.56 7.09 -19.86
C VAL A 331 -9.33 6.20 -19.63
N LYS A 332 -8.37 6.64 -18.79
CA LYS A 332 -7.19 5.84 -18.39
C LYS A 332 -7.47 4.87 -17.23
N LEU A 333 -8.65 4.95 -16.60
CA LEU A 333 -8.98 4.14 -15.44
C LEU A 333 -8.95 2.65 -15.79
N GLN A 334 -8.14 1.91 -15.04
CA GLN A 334 -7.97 0.46 -15.15
C GLN A 334 -8.75 -0.26 -14.04
N GLU A 335 -8.83 0.34 -12.86
CA GLU A 335 -9.43 -0.28 -11.71
C GLU A 335 -10.30 0.70 -10.92
N LEU A 336 -11.57 0.36 -10.79
CA LEU A 336 -12.54 1.09 -9.99
C LEU A 336 -13.18 0.14 -8.97
N ARG A 337 -12.86 0.35 -7.69
CA ARG A 337 -13.42 -0.43 -6.59
C ARG A 337 -14.17 0.45 -5.61
N LEU A 338 -15.48 0.24 -5.54
CA LEU A 338 -16.43 1.03 -4.76
C LEU A 338 -17.39 0.12 -3.98
N ALA A 339 -16.99 -1.12 -3.69
CA ALA A 339 -17.80 -2.09 -2.98
C ALA A 339 -18.09 -1.67 -1.53
N ASN A 340 -19.14 -2.28 -0.94
CA ASN A 340 -19.45 -2.19 0.49
C ASN A 340 -19.57 -0.74 1.01
N SER A 341 -20.17 0.17 0.22
CA SER A 341 -20.11 1.60 0.52
C SER A 341 -21.46 2.33 0.50
N ARG A 342 -22.56 1.56 0.46
CA ARG A 342 -23.94 2.06 0.42
C ARG A 342 -24.18 3.02 -0.76
N TYR A 343 -23.50 2.82 -1.88
CA TYR A 343 -23.80 3.60 -3.09
C TYR A 343 -25.22 3.28 -3.58
N SER A 344 -25.98 4.30 -3.97
CA SER A 344 -27.37 4.18 -4.39
C SER A 344 -27.59 4.64 -5.84
N GLY A 345 -28.85 4.58 -6.31
CA GLY A 345 -29.19 4.97 -7.67
C GLY A 345 -28.68 3.99 -8.72
N THR A 346 -28.64 4.43 -9.98
CA THR A 346 -28.28 3.58 -11.12
C THR A 346 -26.78 3.55 -11.40
N ILE A 347 -26.30 2.49 -12.03
CA ILE A 347 -24.94 2.46 -12.60
C ILE A 347 -24.87 3.48 -13.75
N PRO A 348 -23.95 4.46 -13.73
CA PRO A 348 -23.87 5.47 -14.80
C PRO A 348 -23.53 4.83 -16.16
N PRO A 349 -24.32 5.06 -17.22
CA PRO A 349 -24.01 4.54 -18.56
C PRO A 349 -22.67 5.05 -19.09
N SER A 350 -22.20 6.22 -18.63
CA SER A 350 -20.89 6.77 -18.96
C SER A 350 -19.72 5.85 -18.57
N PHE A 351 -19.91 4.91 -17.64
CA PHE A 351 -18.85 3.95 -17.28
C PHE A 351 -18.51 2.99 -18.44
N ALA A 352 -19.39 2.85 -19.44
CA ALA A 352 -19.08 2.14 -20.68
C ALA A 352 -17.98 2.82 -21.52
N GLN A 353 -17.65 4.09 -21.24
CA GLN A 353 -16.57 4.82 -21.91
C GLN A 353 -15.17 4.51 -21.35
N LEU A 354 -15.09 3.77 -20.24
CA LEU A 354 -13.83 3.39 -19.58
C LEU A 354 -13.17 2.22 -20.31
N ARG A 355 -12.68 2.47 -21.52
CA ARG A 355 -12.17 1.42 -22.42
C ARG A 355 -10.95 0.67 -21.90
N ASN A 356 -10.23 1.25 -20.94
CA ASN A 356 -9.05 0.64 -20.31
C ASN A 356 -9.38 -0.13 -19.02
N LEU A 357 -10.65 -0.15 -18.61
CA LEU A 357 -11.09 -0.74 -17.35
C LEU A 357 -10.93 -2.26 -17.38
N SER A 358 -10.10 -2.78 -16.48
CA SER A 358 -9.87 -4.21 -16.26
C SER A 358 -10.65 -4.75 -15.07
N THR A 359 -10.90 -3.91 -14.06
CA THR A 359 -11.60 -4.30 -12.83
C THR A 359 -12.66 -3.28 -12.45
N LEU A 360 -13.90 -3.73 -12.34
CA LEU A 360 -15.02 -2.96 -11.78
C LEU A 360 -15.67 -3.76 -10.64
N SER A 361 -15.57 -3.23 -9.42
CA SER A 361 -16.12 -3.84 -8.21
C SER A 361 -17.13 -2.89 -7.56
N LEU A 362 -18.42 -3.22 -7.69
CA LEU A 362 -19.56 -2.45 -7.17
C LEU A 362 -20.43 -3.28 -6.20
N GLN A 363 -19.93 -4.44 -5.76
CA GLN A 363 -20.70 -5.37 -4.95
C GLN A 363 -21.09 -4.82 -3.58
N ASN A 364 -22.19 -5.35 -3.03
CA ASN A 364 -22.71 -5.00 -1.71
C ASN A 364 -22.97 -3.49 -1.56
N ASN A 365 -23.78 -2.95 -2.46
CA ASN A 365 -24.27 -1.58 -2.44
C ASN A 365 -25.81 -1.58 -2.55
N GLN A 366 -26.41 -0.41 -2.77
CA GLN A 366 -27.85 -0.21 -2.92
C GLN A 366 -28.19 0.22 -4.36
N LEU A 367 -27.43 -0.29 -5.35
CA LEU A 367 -27.59 0.10 -6.74
C LEU A 367 -28.87 -0.49 -7.34
N THR A 368 -29.62 0.31 -8.08
CA THR A 368 -30.90 -0.02 -8.70
C THR A 368 -30.85 0.14 -10.21
N GLY A 369 -31.93 -0.23 -10.90
CA GLY A 369 -32.04 -0.11 -12.35
C GLY A 369 -31.28 -1.21 -13.10
N GLU A 370 -31.12 -1.01 -14.40
CA GLU A 370 -30.53 -2.00 -15.30
C GLU A 370 -29.00 -1.87 -15.40
N ILE A 371 -28.35 -2.97 -15.76
CA ILE A 371 -26.93 -2.95 -16.14
C ILE A 371 -26.81 -2.22 -17.49
N PRO A 372 -25.93 -1.22 -17.65
CA PRO A 372 -25.80 -0.51 -18.93
C PRO A 372 -25.36 -1.44 -20.06
N VAL A 373 -26.11 -1.45 -21.16
CA VAL A 373 -25.83 -2.30 -22.34
C VAL A 373 -24.42 -2.13 -22.90
N GLY A 374 -23.85 -0.92 -22.79
CA GLY A 374 -22.49 -0.63 -23.23
C GLY A 374 -21.40 -1.42 -22.49
N PHE A 375 -21.68 -2.02 -21.33
CA PHE A 375 -20.68 -2.83 -20.60
C PHE A 375 -20.23 -4.05 -21.39
N GLY A 376 -21.08 -4.59 -22.29
CA GLY A 376 -20.69 -5.67 -23.20
C GLY A 376 -19.54 -5.29 -24.15
N THR A 377 -19.33 -3.99 -24.39
CA THR A 377 -18.27 -3.48 -25.28
C THR A 377 -16.92 -3.27 -24.60
N LEU A 378 -16.85 -3.42 -23.27
CA LEU A 378 -15.60 -3.26 -22.52
C LEU A 378 -14.66 -4.43 -22.85
N SER A 379 -13.68 -4.19 -23.73
CA SER A 379 -12.81 -5.25 -24.25
C SER A 379 -11.73 -5.70 -23.27
N HIS A 380 -11.28 -4.81 -22.38
CA HIS A 380 -10.21 -5.06 -21.40
C HIS A 380 -10.73 -5.54 -20.04
N ILE A 381 -12.05 -5.54 -19.82
CA ILE A 381 -12.62 -5.96 -18.54
C ILE A 381 -12.30 -7.44 -18.30
N TYR A 382 -11.72 -7.70 -17.13
CA TYR A 382 -11.33 -9.02 -16.68
C TYR A 382 -12.12 -9.43 -15.43
N HIS A 383 -12.42 -8.47 -14.55
CA HIS A 383 -13.20 -8.69 -13.33
C HIS A 383 -14.37 -7.70 -13.25
N LEU A 384 -15.60 -8.22 -13.20
CA LEU A 384 -16.82 -7.44 -13.05
C LEU A 384 -17.66 -8.03 -11.93
N ASN A 385 -17.73 -7.32 -10.81
CA ASN A 385 -18.54 -7.75 -9.68
C ASN A 385 -19.63 -6.72 -9.36
N LEU A 386 -20.88 -7.10 -9.62
CA LEU A 386 -22.09 -6.31 -9.37
C LEU A 386 -22.99 -6.99 -8.33
N SER A 387 -22.50 -8.01 -7.64
CA SER A 387 -23.33 -8.83 -6.75
C SER A 387 -23.85 -8.08 -5.54
N ARG A 388 -24.92 -8.60 -4.93
CA ARG A 388 -25.54 -8.05 -3.72
C ARG A 388 -25.91 -6.56 -3.89
N ASN A 389 -26.76 -6.30 -4.87
CA ASN A 389 -27.36 -5.00 -5.14
C ASN A 389 -28.88 -5.19 -5.35
N LEU A 390 -29.55 -4.14 -5.82
CA LEU A 390 -30.98 -4.13 -6.16
C LEU A 390 -31.18 -3.97 -7.68
N LEU A 391 -30.24 -4.48 -8.49
CA LEU A 391 -30.29 -4.37 -9.94
C LEU A 391 -31.46 -5.19 -10.50
N THR A 392 -32.03 -4.70 -11.60
CA THR A 392 -33.22 -5.25 -12.25
C THR A 392 -33.00 -5.41 -13.76
N GLY A 393 -33.88 -6.17 -14.41
CA GLY A 393 -33.91 -6.27 -15.87
C GLY A 393 -33.10 -7.44 -16.42
N VAL A 394 -32.92 -7.43 -17.75
CA VAL A 394 -32.21 -8.48 -18.47
C VAL A 394 -30.71 -8.19 -18.45
N VAL A 395 -29.91 -9.21 -18.16
CA VAL A 395 -28.44 -9.12 -18.27
C VAL A 395 -28.05 -8.87 -19.73
N PRO A 396 -27.38 -7.74 -20.06
CA PRO A 396 -27.18 -7.29 -21.45
C PRO A 396 -25.87 -7.81 -22.04
N PHE A 397 -25.50 -9.06 -21.74
CA PHE A 397 -24.24 -9.66 -22.17
C PHE A 397 -24.51 -10.85 -23.08
N ASP A 398 -23.78 -10.93 -24.19
CA ASP A 398 -23.82 -12.07 -25.11
C ASP A 398 -23.01 -13.27 -24.59
N ALA A 399 -23.20 -14.44 -25.23
CA ALA A 399 -22.48 -15.67 -24.90
C ALA A 399 -20.95 -15.48 -24.85
N GLY A 400 -20.40 -14.66 -25.75
CA GLY A 400 -18.97 -14.42 -25.88
C GLY A 400 -18.41 -13.69 -24.66
N PHE A 401 -19.08 -12.61 -24.24
CA PHE A 401 -18.75 -11.84 -23.06
C PHE A 401 -18.87 -12.69 -21.79
N LEU A 402 -19.97 -13.43 -21.65
CA LEU A 402 -20.23 -14.30 -20.50
C LEU A 402 -19.17 -15.41 -20.38
N LYS A 403 -18.83 -16.05 -21.49
CA LYS A 403 -17.77 -17.08 -21.54
C LYS A 403 -16.39 -16.51 -21.24
N ARG A 404 -16.09 -15.30 -21.77
CA ARG A 404 -14.80 -14.62 -21.55
C ARG A 404 -14.56 -14.28 -20.08
N LEU A 405 -15.56 -13.71 -19.40
CA LEU A 405 -15.40 -13.39 -17.98
C LEU A 405 -15.52 -14.61 -17.08
N GLY A 406 -16.43 -15.55 -17.39
CA GLY A 406 -16.63 -16.77 -16.63
C GLY A 406 -16.72 -16.51 -15.12
N LYS A 407 -15.79 -17.08 -14.35
CA LYS A 407 -15.73 -16.95 -12.88
C LYS A 407 -15.45 -15.53 -12.36
N ASN A 408 -14.98 -14.63 -13.23
CA ASN A 408 -14.66 -13.25 -12.84
C ASN A 408 -15.85 -12.30 -13.06
N LEU A 409 -17.02 -12.83 -13.48
CA LEU A 409 -18.29 -12.13 -13.48
C LEU A 409 -19.16 -12.63 -12.33
N ASP A 410 -19.56 -11.74 -11.43
CA ASP A 410 -20.50 -12.04 -10.34
C ASP A 410 -21.67 -11.06 -10.34
N LEU A 411 -22.86 -11.60 -10.60
CA LEU A 411 -24.13 -10.86 -10.59
C LEU A 411 -25.07 -11.35 -9.48
N SER A 412 -24.62 -12.27 -8.63
CA SER A 412 -25.44 -12.95 -7.62
C SER A 412 -26.05 -11.98 -6.61
N GLY A 413 -27.15 -12.37 -5.94
CA GLY A 413 -27.78 -11.51 -4.93
C GLY A 413 -28.42 -10.23 -5.50
N ASN A 414 -28.78 -10.23 -6.78
CA ASN A 414 -29.64 -9.23 -7.41
C ASN A 414 -30.97 -9.91 -7.79
N PRO A 415 -32.01 -9.83 -6.95
CA PRO A 415 -33.25 -10.60 -7.17
C PRO A 415 -34.05 -10.14 -8.40
N GLY A 416 -33.80 -8.92 -8.89
CA GLY A 416 -34.46 -8.36 -10.07
C GLY A 416 -33.78 -8.70 -11.40
N LEU A 417 -32.56 -9.26 -11.38
CA LEU A 417 -31.82 -9.60 -12.60
C LEU A 417 -32.19 -10.99 -13.10
N CYS A 418 -32.23 -11.12 -14.43
CA CYS A 418 -32.37 -12.42 -15.08
C CYS A 418 -31.58 -12.52 -16.39
N LEU A 419 -31.17 -13.74 -16.73
CA LEU A 419 -30.51 -14.07 -18.01
C LEU A 419 -31.54 -14.37 -19.09
N ASN A 420 -31.23 -13.94 -20.31
CA ASN A 420 -31.98 -14.34 -21.49
C ASN A 420 -31.95 -15.88 -21.63
N PRO A 421 -33.09 -16.56 -21.89
CA PRO A 421 -33.14 -18.02 -22.08
C PRO A 421 -32.13 -18.58 -23.09
N THR A 422 -31.83 -17.84 -24.16
CA THR A 422 -30.85 -18.27 -25.17
C THR A 422 -29.42 -18.34 -24.61
N GLU A 423 -29.11 -17.48 -23.64
CA GLU A 423 -27.78 -17.36 -23.04
C GLU A 423 -27.60 -18.20 -21.77
N ALA A 424 -28.71 -18.63 -21.14
CA ALA A 424 -28.72 -19.35 -19.87
C ALA A 424 -28.07 -20.75 -19.93
N SER A 425 -28.00 -21.36 -21.12
CA SER A 425 -27.35 -22.66 -21.32
C SER A 425 -25.83 -22.60 -21.24
N SER A 426 -25.26 -21.40 -21.38
CA SER A 426 -23.84 -21.20 -21.62
C SER A 426 -23.00 -21.03 -20.35
N VAL A 427 -23.56 -20.45 -19.27
CA VAL A 427 -22.79 -20.09 -18.05
C VAL A 427 -23.68 -20.02 -16.79
N LYS A 428 -23.18 -20.50 -15.64
CA LYS A 428 -23.79 -20.26 -14.31
C LYS A 428 -23.26 -18.96 -13.70
N ILE A 429 -24.08 -17.89 -13.68
CA ILE A 429 -23.67 -16.53 -13.25
C ILE A 429 -24.42 -16.08 -11.97
N GLY A 430 -25.11 -17.00 -11.29
CA GLY A 430 -25.79 -16.72 -10.02
C GLY A 430 -27.07 -15.87 -10.12
N VAL A 431 -27.66 -15.76 -11.31
CA VAL A 431 -28.95 -15.09 -11.58
C VAL A 431 -29.94 -16.05 -12.25
N SER A 432 -31.23 -15.79 -12.09
CA SER A 432 -32.30 -16.64 -12.64
C SER A 432 -32.47 -16.46 -14.16
N VAL A 433 -33.18 -17.37 -14.84
CA VAL A 433 -33.55 -17.19 -16.25
C VAL A 433 -34.82 -16.34 -16.34
N CYS A 434 -34.87 -15.42 -17.30
CA CYS A 434 -36.03 -14.57 -17.53
C CYS A 434 -37.24 -15.39 -18.00
N LYS A 435 -38.44 -15.11 -17.47
CA LYS A 435 -39.71 -15.60 -18.05
C LYS A 435 -40.29 -14.56 -19.00
N THR A 436 -40.73 -15.00 -20.17
CA THR A 436 -41.60 -14.21 -21.06
C THR A 436 -43.06 -14.37 -20.64
N SER A 437 -43.75 -13.28 -20.30
CA SER A 437 -45.21 -13.29 -20.12
C SER A 437 -45.93 -13.70 -21.41
N LYS A 438 -47.14 -14.29 -21.31
CA LYS A 438 -47.97 -14.72 -22.45
C LYS A 438 -48.30 -13.60 -23.46
N ASN A 439 -48.12 -12.33 -23.07
CA ASN A 439 -48.29 -11.14 -23.93
C ASN A 439 -46.97 -10.44 -24.32
N GLY A 440 -45.81 -11.06 -24.11
CA GLY A 440 -44.51 -10.57 -24.60
C GLY A 440 -43.92 -9.32 -23.90
N SER A 441 -44.62 -8.68 -22.97
CA SER A 441 -44.24 -7.35 -22.44
C SER A 441 -43.54 -7.33 -21.08
N LEU A 442 -43.46 -8.45 -20.36
CA LEU A 442 -42.88 -8.49 -19.01
C LEU A 442 -41.84 -9.60 -18.90
N ILE A 443 -40.59 -9.18 -18.67
CA ILE A 443 -39.45 -10.02 -18.34
C ILE A 443 -39.27 -9.98 -16.82
N LEU A 444 -39.76 -11.01 -16.13
CA LEU A 444 -39.62 -11.13 -14.67
C LEU A 444 -38.71 -12.33 -14.33
N PRO A 445 -37.86 -12.21 -13.30
CA PRO A 445 -37.03 -13.32 -12.81
C PRO A 445 -37.90 -14.48 -12.30
N MET A 446 -37.47 -15.73 -12.51
CA MET A 446 -38.16 -16.88 -11.92
C MET A 446 -38.16 -16.75 -10.39
N LYS A 447 -39.32 -16.51 -9.76
CA LYS A 447 -39.50 -16.85 -8.34
C LYS A 447 -39.25 -18.35 -8.20
N HIS A 448 -38.20 -18.74 -7.49
CA HIS A 448 -38.17 -20.08 -6.90
C HIS A 448 -39.36 -20.16 -5.94
N SER A 449 -40.26 -21.10 -6.19
CA SER A 449 -41.25 -21.53 -5.21
C SER A 449 -40.52 -22.16 -4.03
N GLY A 450 -40.14 -21.34 -3.07
CA GLY A 450 -39.74 -21.75 -1.73
C GLY A 450 -40.74 -21.13 -0.77
N ALA A 451 -41.74 -21.90 -0.37
CA ALA A 451 -42.52 -21.58 0.81
C ALA A 451 -41.60 -21.69 2.04
N ALA A 452 -41.21 -20.55 2.61
CA ALA A 452 -41.02 -20.32 4.04
C ALA A 452 -40.55 -18.87 4.27
N SER A 453 -41.11 -18.24 5.31
CA SER A 453 -40.76 -16.96 5.93
C SER A 453 -41.10 -15.66 5.20
N LEU A 454 -42.39 -15.48 4.90
CA LEU A 454 -43.05 -14.20 5.19
C LEU A 454 -43.68 -14.37 6.58
N PHE A 455 -42.98 -14.00 7.65
CA PHE A 455 -43.46 -13.76 9.03
C PHE A 455 -42.24 -13.82 9.96
N LEU A 456 -41.49 -12.73 10.11
CA LEU A 456 -40.67 -12.34 11.27
C LEU A 456 -39.72 -11.22 10.86
N ASP A 457 -40.23 -10.00 10.69
CA ASP A 457 -39.41 -8.77 10.66
C ASP A 457 -40.21 -7.56 11.17
N TRP A 458 -40.97 -7.78 12.25
CA TRP A 458 -41.60 -6.69 13.03
C TRP A 458 -40.94 -6.49 14.40
N PHE A 459 -39.88 -7.23 14.74
CA PHE A 459 -39.15 -7.11 16.01
C PHE A 459 -37.63 -7.08 15.80
N TYR A 460 -37.13 -6.09 15.08
CA TYR A 460 -35.71 -5.67 15.16
C TYR A 460 -35.57 -4.13 15.05
N LEU A 461 -36.60 -3.40 15.43
CA LEU A 461 -36.46 -2.04 15.97
C LEU A 461 -36.56 -2.17 17.49
N ILE A 462 -35.52 -1.74 18.20
CA ILE A 462 -35.29 -1.82 19.67
C ILE A 462 -34.43 -3.04 20.04
N GLY A 463 -33.10 -2.86 19.96
CA GLY A 463 -32.16 -3.89 20.40
C GLY A 463 -30.69 -3.50 20.38
N VAL A 464 -30.33 -2.21 20.46
CA VAL A 464 -28.94 -1.79 20.76
C VAL A 464 -28.97 -0.48 21.57
N LEU A 465 -29.45 -0.56 22.80
CA LEU A 465 -28.98 0.32 23.88
C LEU A 465 -28.71 -0.60 25.07
N GLY A 466 -27.44 -0.96 25.24
CA GLY A 466 -26.98 -1.69 26.41
C GLY A 466 -26.87 -0.75 27.60
N ILE A 467 -27.79 -0.85 28.55
CA ILE A 467 -27.61 -0.49 29.96
C ILE A 467 -28.33 -1.57 30.80
N PRO A 468 -27.75 -2.08 31.90
CA PRO A 468 -28.24 -3.26 32.60
C PRO A 468 -29.49 -2.96 33.44
N GLN A 469 -30.42 -3.91 33.46
CA GLN A 469 -31.60 -3.89 34.33
C GLN A 469 -31.20 -3.89 35.81
N VAL A 470 -31.70 -2.90 36.55
CA VAL A 470 -31.91 -2.97 37.99
C VAL A 470 -33.41 -2.71 38.23
N LEU A 471 -34.09 -3.79 38.58
CA LEU A 471 -35.21 -3.94 39.53
C LEU A 471 -36.43 -2.98 39.54
N PHE A 472 -37.57 -3.63 39.84
CA PHE A 472 -38.85 -3.17 40.41
C PHE A 472 -40.06 -2.94 39.47
N SER A 473 -40.84 -4.02 39.36
CA SER A 473 -42.26 -4.17 39.73
C SER A 473 -43.29 -3.04 39.56
N VAL A 474 -44.46 -3.49 39.06
CA VAL A 474 -45.85 -3.21 39.55
C VAL A 474 -46.71 -2.17 38.80
N TRP A 475 -47.76 -2.72 38.18
CA TRP A 475 -49.13 -2.23 37.87
C TRP A 475 -49.26 -1.11 36.80
N PHE A 476 -50.13 -1.18 35.80
CA PHE A 476 -51.35 -1.97 35.51
C PHE A 476 -51.41 -2.26 34.00
#